data_AF-A0A182K6H4-F1
#
_entry.id   AF-A0A182K6H4-F1
#
_cell.length_a   1.000
_cell.length_b   1.000
_cell.length_c   1.000
_cell.angle_alpha   90.00
_cell.angle_beta   90.00
_cell.angle_gamma   90.00
#
_symmetry.space_group_name_H-M   'P 1'
#
loop_
_entity.id
_entity.type
_entity.pdbx_description
1 polymer ?
#
loop_
_entity_poly.entity_id
_entity_poly.type
_entity_poly.pdbx_seq_one_letter_code
_entity_poly.pdbx_strand_id
1 'polypeptide(L)'
;MSFLVRNLAQACTRLGVSAVGRGFLQRSSLHTGRMLSVAQVQHPAPSFKGTAVVNNDFREIKLEDYKGKYLVLFFYPLDFTFVCPTEIIAFSDRINEFKELNTEVIGVSVDSHFSHLAWVNMPRKAGGLGKLEYPLLADLTKQISADYGVLLKDGISLRGLFIIDPAGVVRQITINDLPVGRSVDETLRLIKAFQFVEKHGEVCPANWEPKTNAATIKPNPKDSREYFEKHGK
;
A
#
# COMPACT_ATOMS: atom_id res chain seq x y z
N MET A 1 -50.49 42.21 3.79
CA MET A 1 -51.66 42.06 4.69
C MET A 1 -51.56 40.68 5.31
N SER A 2 -51.60 40.42 6.61
CA SER A 2 -51.60 41.22 7.83
C SER A 2 -51.62 40.20 8.97
N PHE A 3 -50.63 40.23 9.88
CA PHE A 3 -50.77 40.04 11.35
C PHE A 3 -51.39 38.74 11.92
N LEU A 4 -51.10 38.22 13.12
CA LEU A 4 -50.06 38.36 14.14
C LEU A 4 -50.36 37.30 15.23
N VAL A 5 -49.34 36.51 15.59
CA VAL A 5 -48.89 36.06 16.94
C VAL A 5 -49.73 36.48 18.18
N ARG A 6 -49.96 35.53 19.12
CA ARG A 6 -49.62 35.54 20.59
C ARG A 6 -50.54 34.57 21.38
N ASN A 7 -50.01 33.49 21.96
CA ASN A 7 -49.44 33.35 23.32
C ASN A 7 -50.43 33.54 24.47
N LEU A 8 -50.63 32.51 25.32
CA LEU A 8 -50.86 32.66 26.76
C LEU A 8 -50.58 31.34 27.50
N ALA A 9 -49.57 31.42 28.36
CA ALA A 9 -49.23 30.44 29.37
C ALA A 9 -50.22 30.51 30.54
N GLN A 10 -50.47 29.38 31.20
CA GLN A 10 -51.02 29.36 32.56
C GLN A 10 -50.27 28.35 33.42
N ALA A 11 -49.98 28.80 34.63
CA ALA A 11 -49.05 28.22 35.58
C ALA A 11 -49.74 27.34 36.63
N CYS A 12 -49.09 26.20 36.91
CA CYS A 12 -48.70 25.69 38.23
C CYS A 12 -49.69 25.69 39.40
N THR A 13 -50.06 24.50 39.92
CA THR A 13 -50.06 24.24 41.38
C THR A 13 -49.85 22.75 41.73
N ARG A 14 -48.67 22.47 42.31
CA ARG A 14 -48.26 21.53 43.40
C ARG A 14 -48.95 20.17 43.60
N LEU A 15 -48.10 19.14 43.66
CA LEU A 15 -47.81 18.18 44.76
C LEU A 15 -46.91 17.09 44.13
N GLY A 16 -45.65 16.84 44.45
CA GLY A 16 -45.00 16.83 45.76
C GLY A 16 -44.79 15.38 46.22
N VAL A 17 -43.94 14.59 45.53
CA VAL A 17 -43.30 13.40 46.13
C VAL A 17 -41.88 13.24 45.57
N SER A 18 -40.94 13.23 46.50
CA SER A 18 -39.51 13.01 46.34
C SER A 18 -39.21 11.53 46.09
N ALA A 19 -38.41 11.21 45.07
CA ALA A 19 -37.70 9.94 45.01
C ALA A 19 -36.32 10.17 44.36
N VAL A 20 -35.31 10.20 45.22
CA VAL A 20 -33.89 10.25 44.87
C VAL A 20 -33.49 8.90 44.29
N GLY A 21 -33.44 8.79 42.97
CA GLY A 21 -32.83 7.67 42.25
C GLY A 21 -31.38 8.01 41.90
N ARG A 22 -30.43 7.46 42.67
CA ARG A 22 -28.99 7.51 42.36
C ARG A 22 -28.73 6.80 41.04
N GLY A 23 -27.83 7.37 40.25
CA GLY A 23 -27.65 7.05 38.85
C GLY A 23 -27.04 5.69 38.54
N PHE A 24 -27.15 5.35 37.27
CA PHE A 24 -26.06 4.78 36.48
C PHE A 24 -26.35 5.15 35.02
N LEU A 25 -25.91 6.34 34.59
CA LEU A 25 -25.80 6.64 33.17
C LEU A 25 -24.66 5.76 32.64
N GLN A 26 -25.01 4.59 32.14
CA GLN A 26 -24.10 3.72 31.42
C GLN A 26 -23.71 4.47 30.14
N ARG A 27 -22.61 5.21 30.21
CA ARG A 27 -21.93 5.75 29.02
C ARG A 27 -21.58 4.55 28.16
N SER A 28 -22.34 4.33 27.10
CA SER A 28 -21.94 3.46 26.02
C SER A 28 -20.66 4.04 25.44
N SER A 29 -19.53 3.50 25.88
CA SER A 29 -18.23 3.73 25.25
C SER A 29 -18.35 3.15 23.85
N LEU A 30 -18.64 4.00 22.87
CA LEU A 30 -18.44 3.71 21.47
C LEU A 30 -16.95 3.36 21.34
N HIS A 31 -16.65 2.06 21.36
CA HIS A 31 -15.36 1.60 20.92
C HIS A 31 -15.31 1.95 19.44
N THR A 32 -14.60 3.02 19.10
CA THR A 32 -14.06 3.21 17.76
C THR A 32 -13.05 2.09 17.55
N GLY A 33 -13.54 0.88 17.30
CA GLY A 33 -12.75 -0.17 16.68
C GLY A 33 -12.27 0.45 15.38
N ARG A 34 -10.96 0.72 15.30
CA ARG A 34 -10.31 1.09 14.05
C ARG A 34 -10.69 -0.01 13.06
N MET A 35 -11.55 0.29 12.09
CA MET A 35 -11.79 -0.65 10.99
C MET A 35 -10.41 -0.97 10.44
N LEU A 36 -10.03 -2.24 10.50
CA LEU A 36 -8.86 -2.75 9.82
C LEU A 36 -9.13 -2.55 8.32
N SER A 37 -8.71 -1.40 7.79
CA SER A 37 -8.79 -1.11 6.37
C SER A 37 -7.62 -1.82 5.71
N VAL A 38 -7.86 -3.03 5.23
CA VAL A 38 -6.91 -3.77 4.41
C VAL A 38 -6.66 -3.00 3.11
N ALA A 39 -5.43 -3.02 2.59
CA ALA A 39 -5.09 -2.41 1.31
C ALA A 39 -6.05 -2.87 0.19
N GLN A 40 -6.57 -1.92 -0.58
CA GLN A 40 -7.53 -2.16 -1.67
C GLN A 40 -7.16 -1.31 -2.89
N VAL A 41 -7.22 -1.91 -4.09
CA VAL A 41 -7.00 -1.18 -5.34
C VAL A 41 -8.06 -0.08 -5.50
N GLN A 42 -7.66 1.08 -6.03
CA GLN A 42 -8.45 2.32 -6.13
C GLN A 42 -8.68 3.07 -4.82
N HIS A 43 -8.15 2.59 -3.69
CA HIS A 43 -8.23 3.27 -2.40
C HIS A 43 -6.86 3.78 -1.93
N PRO A 44 -6.82 4.78 -1.03
CA PRO A 44 -5.57 5.18 -0.39
C PRO A 44 -4.85 3.99 0.23
N ALA A 45 -3.53 3.94 0.05
CA ALA A 45 -2.70 2.93 0.70
C ALA A 45 -2.74 3.12 2.23
N PRO A 46 -2.80 2.04 3.03
CA PRO A 46 -2.69 2.13 4.48
C PRO A 46 -1.41 2.86 4.88
N SER A 47 -1.52 3.89 5.73
CA SER A 47 -0.34 4.64 6.19
C SER A 47 0.58 3.73 7.00
N PHE A 48 1.88 3.87 6.78
CA PHE A 48 2.91 3.18 7.56
C PHE A 48 3.97 4.17 8.01
N LYS A 49 4.61 3.83 9.13
CA LYS A 49 5.75 4.54 9.69
C LYS A 49 6.62 3.55 10.44
N GLY A 50 7.94 3.60 10.27
CA GLY A 50 8.85 2.74 11.01
C GLY A 50 10.32 2.99 10.72
N THR A 51 11.17 2.26 11.43
CA THR A 51 12.62 2.31 11.25
C THR A 51 13.03 1.40 10.10
N ALA A 52 13.80 1.94 9.16
CA ALA A 52 14.37 1.23 8.04
C ALA A 52 15.90 1.31 8.04
N VAL A 53 16.55 0.34 7.41
CA VAL A 53 17.97 0.41 7.05
C VAL A 53 18.10 1.11 5.70
N VAL A 54 18.83 2.22 5.66
CA VAL A 54 19.09 3.02 4.46
C VAL A 54 20.57 3.34 4.41
N ASN A 55 21.28 2.89 3.38
CA ASN A 55 22.74 3.11 3.24
C ASN A 55 23.54 2.73 4.50
N ASN A 56 23.28 1.54 5.06
CA ASN A 56 23.90 1.01 6.30
C ASN A 56 23.63 1.82 7.58
N ASP A 57 22.62 2.68 7.58
CA ASP A 57 22.23 3.48 8.75
C ASP A 57 20.73 3.32 9.05
N PHE A 58 20.32 3.63 10.28
CA PHE A 58 18.93 3.57 10.70
C PHE A 58 18.23 4.90 10.44
N ARG A 59 17.11 4.85 9.72
CA ARG A 59 16.29 6.03 9.44
C ARG A 59 14.83 5.72 9.65
N GLU A 60 14.10 6.68 10.19
CA GLU A 60 12.65 6.63 10.22
C GLU A 60 12.10 7.03 8.85
N ILE A 61 11.22 6.20 8.29
CA ILE A 61 10.51 6.49 7.04
C ILE A 61 9.01 6.31 7.26
N LYS A 62 8.21 7.01 6.44
CA LYS A 62 6.75 6.90 6.42
C LYS A 62 6.21 7.02 5.00
N LEU A 63 4.98 6.55 4.77
CA LEU A 63 4.36 6.58 3.44
C LEU A 63 4.36 7.99 2.83
N GLU A 64 4.15 9.03 3.64
CA GLU A 64 4.06 10.41 3.18
C GLU A 64 5.37 10.96 2.60
N ASP A 65 6.52 10.36 2.93
CA ASP A 65 7.82 10.75 2.38
C ASP A 65 7.94 10.46 0.87
N TYR A 66 7.04 9.61 0.34
CA TYR A 66 7.01 9.16 -1.05
C TYR A 66 5.94 9.85 -1.89
N LYS A 67 5.24 10.84 -1.35
CA LYS A 67 4.21 11.60 -2.08
C LYS A 67 4.79 12.25 -3.34
N GLY A 68 4.04 12.21 -4.44
CA GLY A 68 4.50 12.73 -5.73
C GLY A 68 5.37 11.77 -6.54
N LYS A 69 5.65 10.58 -6.01
CA LYS A 69 6.35 9.49 -6.70
C LYS A 69 5.50 8.24 -6.72
N TYR A 70 5.72 7.38 -7.70
CA TYR A 70 5.26 6.00 -7.58
C TYR A 70 6.07 5.30 -6.48
N LEU A 71 5.45 4.35 -5.79
CA LEU A 71 6.09 3.52 -4.78
C LEU A 71 5.77 2.04 -5.01
N VAL A 72 6.81 1.23 -5.13
CA VAL A 72 6.74 -0.23 -5.01
C VAL A 72 7.03 -0.59 -3.55
N LEU A 73 5.99 -0.98 -2.83
CA LEU A 73 6.11 -1.51 -1.47
C LEU A 73 5.97 -3.04 -1.54
N PHE A 74 7.02 -3.77 -1.20
CA PHE A 74 6.98 -5.23 -1.25
C PHE A 74 7.38 -5.88 0.07
N PHE A 75 6.57 -6.83 0.49
CA PHE A 75 6.77 -7.64 1.67
C PHE A 75 7.51 -8.92 1.31
N TYR A 76 8.37 -9.38 2.20
CA TYR A 76 8.98 -10.71 2.11
C TYR A 76 8.88 -11.42 3.47
N PRO A 77 8.90 -12.77 3.49
CA PRO A 77 8.66 -13.53 4.71
C PRO A 77 9.61 -13.24 5.87
N LEU A 78 10.91 -13.47 5.66
CA LEU A 78 11.94 -13.45 6.70
C LEU A 78 13.34 -13.17 6.11
N ASP A 79 14.16 -12.49 6.89
CA ASP A 79 15.61 -12.37 6.71
C ASP A 79 16.31 -13.75 6.78
N PHE A 80 17.50 -13.87 6.17
CA PHE A 80 18.35 -15.06 6.20
C PHE A 80 17.69 -16.36 5.70
N THR A 81 16.74 -16.25 4.76
CA THR A 81 16.07 -17.38 4.09
C THR A 81 16.47 -17.49 2.61
N PHE A 82 15.74 -18.29 1.81
CA PHE A 82 16.21 -18.76 0.50
C PHE A 82 15.80 -17.86 -0.69
N VAL A 83 14.49 -17.63 -0.88
CA VAL A 83 13.97 -16.85 -2.02
C VAL A 83 14.01 -15.35 -1.74
N CYS A 84 13.86 -14.93 -0.49
CA CYS A 84 13.87 -13.52 -0.08
C CYS A 84 15.11 -12.73 -0.58
N PRO A 85 16.36 -13.22 -0.41
CA PRO A 85 17.51 -12.46 -0.88
C PRO A 85 17.53 -12.29 -2.40
N THR A 86 17.01 -13.26 -3.17
CA THR A 86 17.02 -13.17 -4.64
C THR A 86 16.10 -12.04 -5.13
N GLU A 87 14.93 -11.89 -4.53
CA GLU A 87 14.00 -10.80 -4.85
C GLU A 87 14.59 -9.44 -4.46
N ILE A 88 15.10 -9.33 -3.22
CA ILE A 88 15.64 -8.07 -2.69
C ILE A 88 16.82 -7.59 -3.55
N ILE A 89 17.73 -8.51 -3.90
CA ILE A 89 18.86 -8.23 -4.77
C ILE A 89 18.41 -7.83 -6.18
N ALA A 90 17.44 -8.54 -6.77
CA ALA A 90 16.98 -8.27 -8.12
C ALA A 90 16.38 -6.87 -8.28
N PHE A 91 15.60 -6.40 -7.29
CA PHE A 91 15.13 -5.01 -7.27
C PHE A 91 16.29 -4.01 -7.09
N SER A 92 17.30 -4.34 -6.27
CA SER A 92 18.40 -3.43 -5.98
C SER A 92 19.31 -3.23 -7.19
N ASP A 93 19.62 -4.32 -7.89
CA ASP A 93 20.48 -4.30 -9.08
C ASP A 93 19.83 -3.51 -10.23
N ARG A 94 18.50 -3.40 -10.23
CA ARG A 94 17.70 -2.69 -11.24
C ARG A 94 17.08 -1.38 -10.75
N ILE A 95 17.51 -0.87 -9.58
CA ILE A 95 16.89 0.29 -8.94
C ILE A 95 16.86 1.54 -9.84
N ASN A 96 17.83 1.69 -10.73
CA ASN A 96 17.93 2.85 -11.62
C ASN A 96 16.77 2.88 -12.63
N GLU A 97 16.27 1.73 -13.08
CA GLU A 97 15.11 1.65 -13.96
C GLU A 97 13.83 2.17 -13.27
N PHE A 98 13.71 1.98 -11.95
CA PHE A 98 12.62 2.56 -11.17
C PHE A 98 12.79 4.07 -10.99
N LYS A 99 14.01 4.53 -10.69
CA LYS A 99 14.32 5.96 -10.53
C LYS A 99 14.05 6.75 -11.81
N GLU A 100 14.39 6.21 -12.97
CA GLU A 100 14.08 6.79 -14.29
C GLU A 100 12.57 6.97 -14.52
N LEU A 101 11.75 6.13 -13.90
CA LEU A 101 10.29 6.19 -13.92
C LEU A 101 9.71 7.00 -12.74
N ASN A 102 10.50 7.84 -12.05
CA ASN A 102 10.07 8.55 -10.84
C ASN A 102 9.38 7.62 -9.81
N THR A 103 9.97 6.43 -9.62
CA THR A 103 9.45 5.37 -8.75
C THR A 103 10.49 4.98 -7.70
N GLU A 104 10.03 4.87 -6.45
CA GLU A 104 10.83 4.37 -5.32
C GLU A 104 10.45 2.93 -4.99
N VAL A 105 11.35 2.22 -4.30
CA VAL A 105 11.15 0.83 -3.87
C VAL A 105 11.41 0.72 -2.37
N ILE A 106 10.60 -0.05 -1.64
CA ILE A 106 10.81 -0.38 -0.23
C ILE A 106 10.56 -1.88 -0.03
N GLY A 107 11.53 -2.56 0.57
CA GLY A 107 11.34 -3.93 1.09
C GLY A 107 10.86 -3.89 2.54
N VAL A 108 9.95 -4.78 2.92
CA VAL A 108 9.41 -4.87 4.28
C VAL A 108 9.41 -6.33 4.76
N SER A 109 9.84 -6.58 5.98
CA SER A 109 9.51 -7.82 6.67
C SER A 109 9.22 -7.56 8.15
N VAL A 110 8.88 -8.63 8.87
CA VAL A 110 8.59 -8.60 10.30
C VAL A 110 9.85 -8.61 11.18
N ASP A 111 11.03 -8.64 10.55
CA ASP A 111 12.32 -8.66 11.22
C ASP A 111 12.69 -7.28 11.79
N SER A 112 13.68 -7.24 12.68
CA SER A 112 14.17 -5.97 13.24
C SER A 112 15.13 -5.26 12.29
N HIS A 113 15.25 -3.93 12.42
CA HIS A 113 16.24 -3.15 11.67
C HIS A 113 17.69 -3.59 11.98
N PHE A 114 17.97 -4.16 13.15
CA PHE A 114 19.25 -4.78 13.46
C PHE A 114 19.51 -6.04 12.62
N SER A 115 18.49 -6.89 12.45
CA SER A 115 18.55 -8.07 11.57
C SER A 115 18.84 -7.66 10.13
N HIS A 116 18.09 -6.67 9.63
CA HIS A 116 18.31 -6.12 8.30
C HIS A 116 19.74 -5.62 8.10
N LEU A 117 20.28 -4.84 9.05
CA LEU A 117 21.63 -4.30 8.94
C LEU A 117 22.68 -5.41 8.93
N ALA A 118 22.51 -6.45 9.77
CA ALA A 118 23.39 -7.61 9.75
C ALA A 118 23.34 -8.34 8.40
N TRP A 119 22.15 -8.48 7.81
CA TRP A 119 21.96 -9.16 6.53
C TRP A 119 22.48 -8.37 5.33
N VAL A 120 22.34 -7.05 5.35
CA VAL A 120 22.95 -6.12 4.37
C VAL A 120 24.48 -6.18 4.41
N ASN A 121 25.06 -6.25 5.61
CA ASN A 121 26.52 -6.38 5.77
C ASN A 121 27.07 -7.76 5.42
N MET A 122 26.20 -8.77 5.25
CA MET A 122 26.62 -10.12 4.87
C MET A 122 26.87 -10.20 3.35
N PRO A 123 27.98 -10.82 2.90
CA PRO A 123 28.25 -10.99 1.47
C PRO A 123 27.20 -11.85 0.75
N ARG A 124 26.84 -11.48 -0.49
CA ARG A 124 25.89 -12.24 -1.33
C ARG A 124 26.26 -13.72 -1.50
N LYS A 125 27.56 -14.02 -1.64
CA LYS A 125 28.06 -15.41 -1.76
C LYS A 125 27.79 -16.27 -0.53
N ALA A 126 27.54 -15.66 0.62
CA ALA A 126 27.20 -16.35 1.86
C ALA A 126 25.68 -16.34 2.14
N GLY A 127 24.85 -15.90 1.19
CA GLY A 127 23.39 -15.74 1.37
C GLY A 127 22.97 -14.39 1.96
N GLY A 128 23.90 -13.43 2.04
CA GLY A 128 23.61 -12.05 2.41
C GLY A 128 23.06 -11.20 1.26
N LEU A 129 22.79 -9.92 1.54
CA LEU A 129 22.27 -8.99 0.52
C LEU A 129 23.39 -8.16 -0.12
N GLY A 130 24.48 -7.91 0.61
CA GLY A 130 25.46 -6.91 0.24
C GLY A 130 24.86 -5.50 0.17
N LYS A 131 25.53 -4.59 -0.55
CA LYS A 131 25.05 -3.20 -0.71
C LYS A 131 23.66 -3.19 -1.36
N LEU A 132 22.71 -2.53 -0.70
CA LEU A 132 21.38 -2.22 -1.22
C LEU A 132 21.23 -0.74 -1.50
N GLU A 133 20.42 -0.43 -2.50
CA GLU A 133 20.20 0.94 -3.00
C GLU A 133 18.82 1.50 -2.65
N TYR A 134 18.07 0.79 -1.79
CA TYR A 134 16.75 1.20 -1.32
C TYR A 134 16.49 0.71 0.13
N PRO A 135 15.50 1.26 0.84
CA PRO A 135 15.24 0.94 2.25
C PRO A 135 14.70 -0.47 2.50
N LEU A 136 15.16 -1.09 3.60
CA LEU A 136 14.49 -2.24 4.23
C LEU A 136 13.81 -1.80 5.52
N LEU A 137 12.48 -1.81 5.53
CA LEU A 137 11.63 -1.38 6.64
C LEU A 137 11.33 -2.54 7.59
N ALA A 138 11.58 -2.30 8.88
CA ALA A 138 11.28 -3.25 9.94
C ALA A 138 9.83 -3.10 10.45
N ASP A 139 8.99 -4.11 10.23
CA ASP A 139 7.65 -4.21 10.81
C ASP A 139 7.61 -5.18 12.00
N LEU A 140 8.39 -4.87 13.04
CA LEU A 140 8.50 -5.73 14.22
C LEU A 140 7.14 -5.97 14.91
N THR A 141 6.26 -4.96 14.86
CA THR A 141 4.90 -5.00 15.41
C THR A 141 3.91 -5.83 14.58
N LYS A 142 4.25 -6.11 13.31
CA LYS A 142 3.41 -6.82 12.32
C LYS A 142 2.17 -6.04 11.89
N GLN A 143 2.05 -4.78 12.32
CA GLN A 143 0.89 -3.96 12.02
C GLN A 143 0.87 -3.54 10.56
N ILE A 144 2.03 -3.27 9.95
CA ILE A 144 2.11 -2.87 8.55
C ILE A 144 1.70 -4.07 7.67
N SER A 145 2.24 -5.27 7.95
CA SER A 145 1.84 -6.50 7.26
C SER A 145 0.37 -6.84 7.44
N ALA A 146 -0.22 -6.56 8.62
CA ALA A 146 -1.64 -6.75 8.87
C ALA A 146 -2.51 -5.73 8.10
N ASP A 147 -2.14 -4.45 8.12
CA ASP A 147 -2.84 -3.36 7.43
C ASP A 147 -2.80 -3.56 5.90
N TYR A 148 -1.73 -4.17 5.37
CA TYR A 148 -1.64 -4.56 3.97
C TYR A 148 -2.23 -5.95 3.66
N GLY A 149 -2.75 -6.67 4.66
CA GLY A 149 -3.44 -7.96 4.48
C GLY A 149 -2.55 -9.12 4.07
N VAL A 150 -1.26 -9.06 4.36
CA VAL A 150 -0.26 -10.07 3.96
C VAL A 150 0.32 -10.86 5.12
N LEU A 151 -0.03 -10.52 6.37
CA LEU A 151 0.41 -11.24 7.56
C LEU A 151 -0.28 -12.61 7.69
N LEU A 152 0.52 -13.67 7.74
CA LEU A 152 0.06 -15.01 8.10
C LEU A 152 -0.09 -15.16 9.62
N LYS A 153 -0.93 -16.11 10.04
CA LYS A 153 -1.11 -16.44 11.47
C LYS A 153 0.19 -16.85 12.16
N ASP A 154 1.13 -17.40 11.40
CA ASP A 154 2.45 -17.84 11.88
C ASP A 154 3.41 -16.66 12.14
N GLY A 155 2.97 -15.41 11.91
CA GLY A 155 3.70 -14.20 12.27
C GLY A 155 4.67 -13.69 11.21
N ILE A 156 4.63 -14.25 9.99
CA ILE A 156 5.44 -13.82 8.84
C ILE A 156 4.54 -13.27 7.73
N SER A 157 5.11 -12.52 6.79
CA SER A 157 4.36 -11.99 5.64
C SER A 157 4.40 -12.95 4.45
N LEU A 158 3.31 -13.01 3.69
CA LEU A 158 3.34 -13.50 2.30
C LEU A 158 4.19 -12.59 1.41
N ARG A 159 4.48 -13.03 0.18
CA ARG A 159 5.19 -12.24 -0.83
C ARG A 159 4.24 -11.24 -1.50
N GLY A 160 3.73 -10.29 -0.72
CA GLY A 160 2.87 -9.22 -1.20
C GLY A 160 3.66 -8.06 -1.82
N LEU A 161 3.24 -7.55 -2.97
CA LEU A 161 3.79 -6.37 -3.63
C LEU A 161 2.65 -5.43 -3.99
N PHE A 162 2.84 -4.15 -3.72
CA PHE A 162 1.88 -3.09 -3.92
C PHE A 162 2.50 -2.00 -4.79
N ILE A 163 1.82 -1.61 -5.86
CA ILE A 163 2.17 -0.41 -6.63
C ILE A 163 1.24 0.70 -6.18
N ILE A 164 1.81 1.76 -5.62
CA ILE A 164 1.12 2.94 -5.08
C ILE A 164 1.48 4.12 -5.97
N ASP A 165 0.48 4.90 -6.39
CA ASP A 165 0.68 6.04 -7.28
C ASP A 165 1.11 7.33 -6.53
N PRO A 166 1.46 8.42 -7.25
CA PRO A 166 1.87 9.68 -6.65
C PRO A 166 0.85 10.35 -5.71
N ALA A 167 -0.43 9.98 -5.82
CA ALA A 167 -1.50 10.46 -4.95
C ALA A 167 -1.68 9.57 -3.70
N GLY A 168 -0.88 8.51 -3.56
CA GLY A 168 -0.95 7.56 -2.46
C GLY A 168 -2.05 6.52 -2.62
N VAL A 169 -2.54 6.28 -3.85
CA VAL A 169 -3.60 5.30 -4.13
C VAL A 169 -2.99 3.99 -4.60
N VAL A 170 -3.50 2.86 -4.09
CA VAL A 170 -3.06 1.52 -4.53
C VAL A 170 -3.60 1.25 -5.92
N ARG A 171 -2.70 0.94 -6.87
CA ARG A 171 -3.05 0.65 -8.26
C ARG A 171 -2.95 -0.83 -8.60
N GLN A 172 -2.10 -1.56 -7.89
CA GLN A 172 -1.87 -2.97 -8.15
C GLN A 172 -1.46 -3.71 -6.89
N ILE A 173 -1.90 -4.96 -6.78
CA ILE A 173 -1.54 -5.89 -5.70
C ILE A 173 -1.15 -7.23 -6.33
N THR A 174 0.06 -7.71 -6.06
CA THR A 174 0.51 -9.08 -6.36
C THR A 174 0.79 -9.80 -5.05
N ILE A 175 0.19 -10.97 -4.81
CA ILE A 175 0.50 -11.79 -3.63
C ILE A 175 0.86 -13.18 -4.12
N ASN A 176 2.13 -13.54 -3.93
CA ASN A 176 2.59 -14.91 -4.16
C ASN A 176 2.60 -15.69 -2.85
N ASP A 177 2.37 -17.00 -2.96
CA ASP A 177 2.69 -17.93 -1.89
C ASP A 177 4.22 -17.99 -1.65
N LEU A 178 4.62 -18.53 -0.50
CA LEU A 178 6.00 -18.55 -0.01
C LEU A 178 7.04 -19.16 -0.98
N PRO A 179 6.78 -20.23 -1.74
CA PRO A 179 7.83 -20.88 -2.52
C PRO A 179 8.11 -20.20 -3.88
N VAL A 180 7.33 -19.21 -4.32
CA VAL A 180 7.43 -18.63 -5.67
C VAL A 180 7.79 -17.15 -5.63
N GLY A 181 8.97 -16.80 -6.14
CA GLY A 181 9.43 -15.41 -6.26
C GLY A 181 8.65 -14.59 -7.29
N ARG A 182 8.70 -13.26 -7.16
CA ARG A 182 8.07 -12.28 -8.06
C ARG A 182 9.00 -11.90 -9.23
N SER A 183 8.42 -11.21 -10.22
CA SER A 183 9.13 -10.71 -11.39
C SER A 183 9.33 -9.19 -11.33
N VAL A 184 10.58 -8.76 -11.43
CA VAL A 184 10.95 -7.33 -11.55
C VAL A 184 10.50 -6.76 -12.88
N ASP A 185 10.58 -7.55 -13.97
CA ASP A 185 10.13 -7.13 -15.30
C ASP A 185 8.64 -6.82 -15.34
N GLU A 186 7.83 -7.68 -14.72
CA GLU A 186 6.38 -7.46 -14.66
C GLU A 186 6.06 -6.20 -13.82
N THR A 187 6.79 -6.00 -12.73
CA THR A 187 6.62 -4.79 -11.90
C THR A 187 6.92 -3.52 -12.71
N LEU A 188 8.04 -3.50 -13.45
CA LEU A 188 8.39 -2.37 -14.32
C LEU A 188 7.38 -2.17 -15.46
N ARG A 189 6.89 -3.26 -16.06
CA ARG A 189 5.86 -3.21 -17.11
C ARG A 189 4.58 -2.56 -16.60
N LEU A 190 4.13 -2.95 -15.40
CA LEU A 190 2.93 -2.41 -14.76
C LEU A 190 3.07 -0.92 -14.43
N ILE A 191 4.21 -0.48 -13.89
CA ILE A 191 4.48 0.96 -13.63
C ILE A 191 4.39 1.75 -14.92
N LYS A 192 5.07 1.30 -15.99
CA LYS A 192 5.02 1.95 -17.31
C LYS A 192 3.60 2.02 -17.86
N ALA A 193 2.79 0.98 -17.64
CA ALA A 193 1.41 0.94 -18.08
C ALA A 193 0.55 1.97 -17.34
N PHE A 194 0.62 2.04 -16.02
CA PHE A 194 -0.15 3.03 -15.25
C PHE A 194 0.24 4.47 -15.62
N GLN A 195 1.54 4.74 -15.74
CA GLN A 195 2.02 6.07 -16.18
C GLN A 195 1.57 6.42 -17.60
N PHE A 196 1.51 5.44 -18.50
CA PHE A 196 1.00 5.63 -19.85
C PHE A 196 -0.49 6.01 -19.81
N VAL A 197 -1.32 5.24 -19.10
CA VAL A 197 -2.76 5.50 -18.98
C VAL A 197 -3.02 6.89 -18.39
N GLU A 198 -2.28 7.27 -17.36
CA GLU A 198 -2.40 8.61 -16.72
C GLU A 198 -2.04 9.74 -17.67
N LYS A 199 -1.01 9.56 -18.50
CA LYS A 199 -0.55 10.58 -19.45
C LYS A 199 -1.44 10.70 -20.69
N HIS A 200 -1.97 9.58 -21.18
CA HIS A 200 -2.61 9.51 -22.50
C HIS A 200 -4.13 9.35 -22.46
N GLY A 201 -4.70 8.89 -21.35
CA GLY A 201 -6.15 8.64 -21.24
C GLY A 201 -6.66 7.44 -22.05
N GLU A 202 -5.75 6.69 -22.68
CA GLU A 202 -6.04 5.40 -23.32
C GLU A 202 -5.82 4.24 -22.33
N VAL A 203 -6.29 3.04 -22.67
CA VAL A 203 -6.06 1.83 -21.86
C VAL A 203 -5.08 0.86 -22.51
N CYS A 204 -4.29 0.20 -21.66
CA CYS A 204 -3.31 -0.81 -22.08
C CYS A 204 -3.98 -2.21 -22.15
N PRO A 205 -3.94 -2.90 -23.31
CA PRO A 205 -4.47 -4.26 -23.43
C PRO A 205 -3.60 -5.30 -22.70
N ALA A 206 -4.06 -6.56 -22.72
CA ALA A 206 -3.29 -7.69 -22.19
C ALA A 206 -1.89 -7.77 -22.84
N ASN A 207 -0.88 -8.06 -22.03
CA ASN A 207 0.53 -8.14 -22.45
C ASN A 207 1.06 -6.86 -23.10
N TRP A 208 0.47 -5.69 -22.81
CA TRP A 208 1.00 -4.41 -23.27
C TRP A 208 2.42 -4.21 -22.74
N GLU A 209 3.32 -3.86 -23.65
CA GLU A 209 4.72 -3.55 -23.38
C GLU A 209 5.16 -2.47 -24.37
N PRO A 210 5.70 -1.32 -23.92
CA PRO A 210 5.98 -0.18 -24.79
C PRO A 210 6.95 -0.48 -25.93
N LYS A 211 7.80 -1.51 -25.80
CA LYS A 211 8.79 -1.86 -26.85
C LYS A 211 8.32 -2.94 -27.82
N THR A 212 7.51 -3.90 -27.36
CA THR A 212 7.20 -5.11 -28.15
C THR A 212 5.71 -5.25 -28.47
N ASN A 213 4.82 -4.62 -27.72
CA ASN A 213 3.37 -4.67 -27.91
C ASN A 213 2.72 -3.37 -27.42
N ALA A 214 2.93 -2.29 -28.16
CA ALA A 214 2.59 -0.93 -27.73
C ALA A 214 1.16 -0.47 -28.09
N ALA A 215 0.38 -1.29 -28.80
CA ALA A 215 -0.97 -0.91 -29.23
C ALA A 215 -1.90 -0.71 -28.01
N THR A 216 -2.71 0.34 -28.04
CA THR A 216 -3.59 0.79 -26.95
C THR A 216 -5.01 1.00 -27.45
N ILE A 217 -5.95 1.23 -26.52
CA ILE A 217 -7.38 1.34 -26.82
C ILE A 217 -7.93 2.65 -26.26
N LYS A 218 -8.58 3.46 -27.10
CA LYS A 218 -9.37 4.60 -26.64
C LYS A 218 -10.63 4.06 -25.93
N PRO A 219 -10.90 4.44 -24.66
CA PRO A 219 -11.91 3.78 -23.84
C PRO A 219 -13.33 4.29 -24.11
N ASN A 220 -13.76 4.25 -25.37
CA ASN A 220 -15.14 4.52 -25.76
C ASN A 220 -15.59 3.60 -26.92
N PRO A 221 -16.90 3.27 -27.03
CA PRO A 221 -17.38 2.25 -27.97
C PRO A 221 -17.15 2.54 -29.46
N LYS A 222 -16.94 3.81 -29.83
CA LYS A 222 -16.73 4.23 -31.22
C LYS A 222 -15.26 4.06 -31.59
N ASP A 223 -14.38 4.67 -30.81
CA ASP A 223 -12.96 4.76 -31.15
C ASP A 223 -12.20 3.48 -30.78
N SER A 224 -12.71 2.66 -29.85
CA SER A 224 -12.13 1.36 -29.55
C SER A 224 -12.13 0.41 -30.76
N ARG A 225 -13.01 0.65 -31.74
CA ARG A 225 -13.10 -0.16 -32.97
C ARG A 225 -11.81 -0.13 -33.79
N GLU A 226 -11.08 0.98 -33.76
CA GLU A 226 -9.77 1.12 -34.43
C GLU A 226 -8.80 0.01 -33.98
N TYR A 227 -8.78 -0.27 -32.67
CA TYR A 227 -7.95 -1.35 -32.13
C TYR A 227 -8.48 -2.73 -32.54
N PHE A 228 -9.77 -2.98 -32.38
CA PHE A 228 -10.38 -4.30 -32.61
C PHE A 228 -10.45 -4.69 -34.09
N GLU A 229 -10.58 -3.75 -35.02
CA GLU A 229 -10.51 -4.04 -36.46
C GLU A 229 -9.11 -4.50 -36.88
N LYS A 230 -8.07 -3.96 -36.22
CA LYS A 230 -6.67 -4.29 -36.52
C LYS A 230 -6.17 -5.56 -35.82
N HIS A 231 -6.70 -5.89 -34.64
CA HIS A 231 -6.17 -6.96 -33.79
C HIS A 231 -7.20 -8.04 -33.44
N GLY A 232 -8.48 -7.84 -33.79
CA GLY A 232 -9.52 -8.86 -33.70
C GLY A 232 -9.18 -10.02 -34.64
N LYS A 233 -9.30 -11.24 -34.12
CA LYS A 233 -9.17 -12.47 -34.92
C LYS A 233 -10.54 -12.92 -35.39
#